data_AF-A0A6P0UEQ8-F1
#
_entry.id   AF-A0A6P0UEQ8-F1
#
_cell.length_a   1.000
_cell.length_b   1.000
_cell.length_c   1.000
_cell.angle_alpha   90.00
_cell.angle_beta   90.00
_cell.angle_gamma   90.00
#
_symmetry.space_group_name_H-M   'P 1'
#
loop_
_entity.id
_entity.type
_entity.pdbx_description
1 polymer ?
#
loop_
_entity_poly.entity_id
_entity_poly.type
_entity_poly.pdbx_seq_one_letter_code
_entity_poly.pdbx_strand_id
1 'polypeptide(L)'
;MKFYSIIVFASLALVSCYSQSKNLDLKQKAINNQDPSKWNMEMFEADRSESTEFNGPMPLTAYPVESYKFNVASSIIKFKIGEHHFTGISFGENVPDAEGNYSPNYKANVIFYTGNAYESLPNLVNSRNAPYLTFQGSMGNSKFLGLYSPDGSGYVFVNMKLFDLRFGKTVIIFQKENEWFYYLQTEDKLESADQKDSFIDKIKLNKSVQEMLERLGV
;
A
#
# COMPACT_ATOMS: atom_id res chain seq x y z
N MET A 1 33.68 -11.21 -39.73
CA MET A 1 32.98 -12.49 -39.49
C MET A 1 32.48 -12.48 -38.04
N LYS A 2 31.24 -12.91 -37.84
CA LYS A 2 30.34 -12.61 -36.71
C LYS A 2 30.71 -13.32 -35.40
N PHE A 3 30.53 -12.65 -34.26
CA PHE A 3 30.22 -13.29 -32.96
C PHE A 3 29.39 -12.33 -32.10
N TYR A 4 28.06 -12.51 -32.09
CA TYR A 4 27.16 -12.07 -31.02
C TYR A 4 25.94 -13.01 -31.03
N SER A 5 25.35 -13.21 -29.84
CA SER A 5 24.11 -13.96 -29.55
C SER A 5 24.27 -15.34 -28.92
N ILE A 6 24.79 -15.41 -27.69
CA ILE A 6 24.39 -16.48 -26.73
C ILE A 6 24.40 -15.92 -25.28
N ILE A 7 23.72 -14.81 -24.98
CA ILE A 7 23.42 -14.40 -23.58
C ILE A 7 22.08 -13.65 -23.54
N VAL A 8 20.96 -14.30 -23.90
CA VAL A 8 19.60 -13.74 -23.67
C VAL A 8 18.59 -14.81 -23.21
N PHE A 9 18.85 -16.11 -23.41
CA PHE A 9 17.87 -17.17 -23.11
C PHE A 9 17.84 -17.65 -21.64
N ALA A 10 18.94 -17.52 -20.88
CA ALA A 10 19.00 -18.05 -19.51
C ALA A 10 18.21 -17.21 -18.48
N SER A 11 18.13 -15.89 -18.68
CA SER A 11 17.41 -14.99 -17.77
C SER A 11 15.88 -15.11 -17.89
N LEU A 12 15.36 -15.35 -19.09
CA LEU A 12 13.92 -15.53 -19.33
C LEU A 12 13.35 -16.80 -18.66
N ALA A 13 14.11 -17.90 -18.69
CA ALA A 13 13.67 -19.17 -18.09
C ALA A 13 13.56 -19.09 -16.55
N LEU A 14 14.51 -18.43 -15.88
CA LEU A 14 14.51 -18.29 -14.42
C LEU A 14 13.35 -17.42 -13.92
N VAL A 15 13.04 -16.33 -14.63
CA VAL A 15 11.89 -15.47 -14.31
C VAL A 15 10.57 -16.23 -14.47
N SER A 16 10.44 -17.09 -15.49
CA SER A 16 9.23 -17.89 -15.69
C SER A 16 9.01 -18.95 -14.59
N CYS A 17 10.07 -19.63 -14.13
CA CYS A 17 9.94 -20.65 -13.08
C CYS A 17 9.59 -20.05 -11.71
N TYR A 18 10.17 -18.89 -11.36
CA TYR A 18 9.86 -18.20 -10.10
C TYR A 18 8.42 -17.65 -10.07
N SER A 19 7.94 -17.10 -11.19
CA SER A 19 6.54 -16.65 -11.31
C SER A 19 5.55 -17.82 -11.21
N GLN A 20 5.86 -18.96 -11.85
CA GLN A 20 5.02 -20.16 -11.78
C GLN A 20 4.98 -20.78 -10.37
N SER A 21 6.11 -20.86 -9.66
CA SER A 21 6.15 -21.41 -8.30
C SER A 21 5.37 -20.54 -7.31
N LYS A 22 5.47 -19.22 -7.42
CA LYS A 22 4.67 -18.28 -6.62
C LYS A 22 3.18 -18.44 -6.86
N ASN A 23 2.75 -18.58 -8.12
CA ASN A 23 1.34 -18.79 -8.45
C ASN A 23 0.79 -20.14 -7.93
N LEU A 24 1.61 -21.19 -7.91
CA LEU A 24 1.24 -22.49 -7.34
C LEU A 24 1.02 -22.40 -5.82
N ASP A 25 1.87 -21.66 -5.10
CA ASP A 25 1.72 -21.42 -3.66
C ASP A 25 0.43 -20.65 -3.35
N LEU A 26 0.13 -19.57 -4.08
CA LEU A 26 -1.10 -18.80 -3.91
C LEU A 26 -2.36 -19.65 -4.14
N LYS A 27 -2.33 -20.48 -5.19
CA LYS A 27 -3.43 -21.37 -5.51
C LYS A 27 -3.63 -22.40 -4.40
N GLN A 28 -2.55 -22.98 -3.88
CA GLN A 28 -2.64 -23.95 -2.79
C GLN A 28 -3.19 -23.32 -1.51
N LYS A 29 -2.73 -22.11 -1.13
CA LYS A 29 -3.28 -21.36 0.00
C LYS A 29 -4.77 -21.06 -0.16
N ALA A 30 -5.20 -20.66 -1.36
CA ALA A 30 -6.61 -20.44 -1.64
C ALA A 30 -7.44 -21.71 -1.44
N ILE A 31 -6.93 -22.87 -1.85
CA ILE A 31 -7.56 -24.18 -1.62
C ILE A 31 -7.60 -24.51 -0.12
N ASN A 32 -6.48 -24.35 0.58
CA ASN A 32 -6.38 -24.64 2.02
C ASN A 32 -7.31 -23.75 2.85
N ASN A 33 -7.50 -22.49 2.47
CA ASN A 33 -8.47 -21.60 3.13
C ASN A 33 -9.93 -22.06 3.01
N GLN A 34 -10.25 -22.96 2.06
CA GLN A 34 -11.57 -23.59 1.94
C GLN A 34 -11.69 -24.90 2.73
N ASP A 35 -10.61 -25.38 3.35
CA ASP A 35 -10.56 -26.63 4.12
C ASP A 35 -10.50 -26.33 5.63
N PRO A 36 -11.59 -26.56 6.39
CA PRO A 36 -11.62 -26.30 7.83
C PRO A 36 -10.54 -27.03 8.64
N SER A 37 -10.01 -28.16 8.13
CA SER A 37 -8.92 -28.90 8.80
C SER A 37 -7.57 -28.19 8.72
N LYS A 38 -7.45 -27.18 7.85
CA LYS A 38 -6.23 -26.37 7.65
C LYS A 38 -6.28 -25.03 8.36
N TRP A 39 -7.43 -24.65 8.91
CA TRP A 39 -7.60 -23.37 9.56
C TRP A 39 -6.78 -23.27 10.84
N ASN A 40 -6.13 -22.13 11.01
CA ASN A 40 -5.49 -21.76 12.26
C ASN A 40 -6.56 -21.16 13.19
N MET A 41 -7.14 -22.02 14.02
CA MET A 41 -8.19 -21.62 14.97
C MET A 41 -7.66 -20.74 16.10
N GLU A 42 -6.38 -20.85 16.46
CA GLU A 42 -5.76 -19.97 17.46
C GLU A 42 -5.72 -18.52 16.97
N MET A 43 -5.27 -18.30 15.74
CA MET A 43 -5.26 -16.98 15.10
C MET A 43 -6.68 -16.44 14.92
N PHE A 44 -7.63 -17.28 14.48
CA PHE A 44 -9.03 -16.88 14.36
C PHE A 44 -9.65 -16.41 15.68
N GLU A 45 -9.37 -17.10 16.79
CA GLU A 45 -9.89 -16.72 18.11
C GLU A 45 -9.24 -15.43 18.63
N ALA A 46 -7.94 -15.25 18.42
CA ALA A 46 -7.27 -13.99 18.72
C ALA A 46 -7.90 -12.83 17.93
N ASP A 47 -8.07 -12.99 16.61
CA ASP A 47 -8.69 -11.98 15.74
C ASP A 47 -10.14 -11.67 16.16
N ARG A 48 -10.90 -12.68 16.58
CA ARG A 48 -12.28 -12.49 17.05
C ARG A 48 -12.31 -11.61 18.30
N SER A 49 -11.36 -11.78 19.22
CA SER A 49 -11.25 -10.96 20.42
C SER A 49 -10.79 -9.52 20.15
N GLU A 50 -10.06 -9.30 19.06
CA GLU A 50 -9.57 -7.98 18.62
C GLU A 50 -10.53 -7.27 17.64
N SER A 51 -11.58 -7.96 17.15
CA SER A 51 -12.45 -7.47 16.06
C SER A 51 -13.37 -6.28 16.40
N THR A 52 -13.17 -5.64 17.54
CA THR A 52 -13.96 -4.50 17.98
C THR A 52 -13.16 -3.21 17.87
N GLU A 53 -13.77 -2.18 17.25
CA GLU A 53 -13.39 -0.74 17.34
C GLU A 53 -12.66 -0.07 16.15
N PHE A 54 -12.53 -0.68 14.95
CA PHE A 54 -12.05 0.08 13.78
C PHE A 54 -13.20 0.68 12.93
N ASN A 55 -13.33 2.01 12.92
CA ASN A 55 -14.29 2.75 12.09
C ASN A 55 -13.73 3.04 10.69
N GLY A 56 -13.53 1.98 9.91
CA GLY A 56 -13.00 2.03 8.54
C GLY A 56 -14.08 2.10 7.45
N PRO A 57 -13.68 2.30 6.18
CA PRO A 57 -14.57 2.09 5.04
C PRO A 57 -15.18 0.69 4.98
N MET A 58 -14.44 -0.33 5.43
CA MET A 58 -14.92 -1.71 5.56
C MET A 58 -14.79 -2.21 7.01
N PRO A 59 -15.75 -3.00 7.50
CA PRO A 59 -15.67 -3.59 8.82
C PRO A 59 -14.47 -4.55 8.91
N LEU A 60 -13.78 -4.53 10.05
CA LEU A 60 -12.80 -5.56 10.37
C LEU A 60 -13.54 -6.79 10.87
N THR A 61 -13.45 -7.90 10.14
CA THR A 61 -14.13 -9.15 10.50
C THR A 61 -13.12 -10.27 10.63
N ALA A 62 -13.24 -11.04 11.72
CA ALA A 62 -12.48 -12.28 11.89
C ALA A 62 -13.08 -13.38 10.99
N TYR A 63 -12.23 -14.10 10.29
CA TYR A 63 -12.59 -15.24 9.43
C TYR A 63 -11.44 -16.25 9.43
N PRO A 64 -11.71 -17.55 9.47
CA PRO A 64 -10.64 -18.54 9.60
C PRO A 64 -9.86 -18.68 8.29
N VAL A 65 -8.54 -18.86 8.41
CA VAL A 65 -7.59 -19.02 7.31
C VAL A 65 -6.46 -19.96 7.72
N GLU A 66 -5.75 -20.52 6.75
CA GLU A 66 -4.51 -21.27 6.99
C GLU A 66 -3.45 -20.38 7.65
N SER A 67 -2.56 -20.97 8.46
CA SER A 67 -1.38 -20.29 9.00
C SER A 67 -0.53 -19.63 7.91
N TYR A 68 -0.13 -18.38 8.13
CA TYR A 68 0.80 -17.67 7.28
C TYR A 68 1.78 -16.84 8.12
N LYS A 69 2.93 -16.50 7.51
CA LYS A 69 3.85 -15.50 8.03
C LYS A 69 3.73 -14.27 7.15
N PHE A 70 3.07 -13.23 7.64
CA PHE A 70 2.91 -11.98 6.93
C PHE A 70 2.95 -10.84 7.94
N ASN A 71 3.81 -9.86 7.68
CA ASN A 71 4.03 -8.75 8.59
C ASN A 71 3.83 -7.46 7.81
N VAL A 72 2.78 -6.71 8.14
CA VAL A 72 2.44 -5.46 7.49
C VAL A 72 3.37 -4.33 7.95
N ALA A 73 3.70 -3.42 7.04
CA ALA A 73 4.45 -2.22 7.35
C ALA A 73 3.60 -0.98 7.05
N SER A 74 3.71 0.04 7.89
CA SER A 74 3.10 1.35 7.61
C SER A 74 3.90 2.50 8.21
N SER A 75 3.81 3.67 7.59
CA SER A 75 4.44 4.89 8.10
C SER A 75 3.60 6.11 7.81
N ILE A 76 3.34 6.92 8.83
CA ILE A 76 2.64 8.20 8.66
C ILE A 76 3.57 9.22 8.02
N ILE A 77 3.13 9.86 6.94
CA ILE A 77 3.83 10.94 6.26
C ILE A 77 3.19 12.26 6.70
N LYS A 78 4.00 13.22 7.12
CA LYS A 78 3.56 14.59 7.44
C LYS A 78 4.58 15.58 6.94
N PHE A 79 4.16 16.56 6.15
CA PHE A 79 5.03 17.64 5.67
C PHE A 79 4.23 18.89 5.29
N LYS A 80 4.95 19.98 5.02
CA LYS A 80 4.38 21.23 4.52
C LYS A 80 5.07 21.74 3.26
N ILE A 81 4.32 22.50 2.46
CA ILE A 81 4.79 23.33 1.34
C ILE A 81 4.25 24.74 1.61
N GLY A 82 5.12 25.69 1.98
CA GLY A 82 4.65 26.98 2.50
C GLY A 82 3.79 26.77 3.77
N GLU A 83 2.55 27.28 3.73
CA GLU A 83 1.54 27.11 4.79
C GLU A 83 0.67 25.84 4.62
N HIS A 84 0.81 25.14 3.48
CA HIS A 84 -0.01 24.00 3.12
C HIS A 84 0.49 22.72 3.76
N HIS A 85 -0.35 22.11 4.58
CA HIS A 85 -0.09 20.89 5.31
C HIS A 85 -0.55 19.68 4.52
N PHE A 86 0.22 18.60 4.63
CA PHE A 86 -0.09 17.31 4.04
C PHE A 86 0.08 16.22 5.10
N THR A 87 -0.92 15.35 5.21
CA THR A 87 -0.87 14.12 6.00
C THR A 87 -1.14 12.94 5.11
N GLY A 88 -0.35 11.89 5.22
CA GLY A 88 -0.51 10.67 4.44
C GLY A 88 -0.02 9.43 5.16
N ILE A 89 -0.09 8.32 4.45
CA ILE A 89 0.37 7.02 4.91
C ILE A 89 1.05 6.27 3.78
N SER A 90 2.21 5.68 4.08
CA SER A 90 2.84 4.63 3.31
C SER A 90 2.40 3.28 3.85
N PHE A 91 2.08 2.33 2.98
CA PHE A 91 1.72 0.97 3.37
C PHE A 91 2.56 -0.04 2.60
N GLY A 92 2.91 -1.14 3.26
CA GLY A 92 3.82 -2.14 2.75
C GLY A 92 3.82 -3.43 3.53
N GLU A 93 4.90 -4.18 3.35
CA GLU A 93 5.20 -5.40 4.08
C GLU A 93 6.59 -5.30 4.69
N ASN A 94 6.78 -5.88 5.86
CA ASN A 94 8.09 -6.09 6.45
C ASN A 94 8.69 -7.34 5.81
N VAL A 95 9.81 -7.16 5.09
CA VAL A 95 10.54 -8.23 4.43
C VAL A 95 11.84 -8.51 5.20
N PRO A 96 12.17 -9.79 5.44
CA PRO A 96 13.45 -10.15 6.04
C PRO A 96 14.59 -9.94 5.04
N ASP A 97 15.73 -9.46 5.53
CA ASP A 97 17.02 -9.54 4.83
C ASP A 97 17.62 -10.97 4.90
N ALA A 98 18.84 -11.15 4.40
CA ALA A 98 19.51 -12.46 4.39
C ALA A 98 19.83 -12.96 5.81
N GLU A 99 19.98 -12.04 6.76
CA GLU A 99 20.26 -12.27 8.16
C GLU A 99 18.99 -12.45 9.01
N GLY A 100 17.81 -12.24 8.41
CA GLY A 100 16.50 -12.37 9.05
C GLY A 100 16.00 -11.10 9.75
N ASN A 101 16.68 -9.96 9.60
CA ASN A 101 16.18 -8.68 10.11
C ASN A 101 15.09 -8.15 9.19
N TYR A 102 14.00 -7.67 9.79
CA TYR A 102 12.85 -7.18 9.04
C TYR A 102 13.00 -5.68 8.73
N SER A 103 12.83 -5.33 7.46
CA SER A 103 12.79 -3.95 7.00
C SER A 103 11.49 -3.67 6.23
N PRO A 104 10.91 -2.47 6.35
CA PRO A 104 9.71 -2.12 5.63
C PRO A 104 9.99 -1.96 4.13
N ASN A 105 9.20 -2.62 3.31
CA ASN A 105 9.10 -2.44 1.87
C ASN A 105 7.72 -1.86 1.54
N TYR A 106 7.63 -0.54 1.50
CA TYR A 106 6.38 0.13 1.16
C TYR A 106 6.03 -0.11 -0.30
N LYS A 107 4.74 -0.27 -0.59
CA LYS A 107 4.21 -0.56 -1.93
C LYS A 107 3.55 0.65 -2.57
N ALA A 108 2.97 1.54 -1.75
CA ALA A 108 2.38 2.78 -2.22
C ALA A 108 2.12 3.75 -1.05
N ASN A 109 1.72 4.96 -1.41
CA ASN A 109 1.41 6.06 -0.50
C ASN A 109 0.07 6.69 -0.86
N VAL A 110 -0.69 7.08 0.15
CA VAL A 110 -1.86 7.95 0.00
C VAL A 110 -1.62 9.19 0.85
N ILE A 111 -1.59 10.35 0.21
CA ILE A 111 -1.30 11.64 0.85
C ILE A 111 -2.51 12.55 0.65
N PHE A 112 -2.90 13.26 1.70
CA PHE A 112 -3.99 14.22 1.68
C PHE A 112 -3.44 15.61 1.96
N TYR A 113 -3.85 16.58 1.16
CA TYR A 113 -3.74 17.99 1.52
C TYR A 113 -4.76 18.28 2.63
N THR A 114 -4.28 18.82 3.75
CA THR A 114 -5.07 19.06 4.99
C THR A 114 -5.18 20.56 5.32
N GLY A 115 -5.00 21.43 4.34
CA GLY A 115 -5.12 22.87 4.54
C GLY A 115 -3.98 23.42 5.39
N ASN A 116 -4.32 24.00 6.55
CA ASN A 116 -3.40 24.78 7.38
C ASN A 116 -2.97 24.04 8.66
N ALA A 117 -3.34 22.77 8.82
CA ALA A 117 -2.96 21.98 9.98
C ALA A 117 -2.79 20.50 9.62
N TYR A 118 -2.02 19.76 10.40
CA TYR A 118 -1.98 18.31 10.28
C TYR A 118 -3.22 17.69 10.90
N GLU A 119 -3.89 16.83 10.15
CA GLU A 119 -4.96 15.98 10.67
C GLU A 119 -4.41 14.64 11.18
N SER A 120 -5.17 13.98 12.07
CA SER A 120 -4.92 12.60 12.44
C SER A 120 -5.43 11.68 11.33
N LEU A 121 -4.67 10.63 11.05
CA LEU A 121 -5.04 9.63 10.06
C LEU A 121 -5.35 8.34 10.81
N PRO A 122 -6.63 8.05 11.13
CA PRO A 122 -7.01 6.73 11.60
C PRO A 122 -6.84 5.73 10.45
N ASN A 123 -5.76 4.96 10.48
CA ASN A 123 -5.52 3.87 9.54
C ASN A 123 -5.53 2.52 10.22
N LEU A 124 -5.88 1.52 9.43
CA LEU A 124 -5.57 0.13 9.67
C LEU A 124 -4.83 -0.40 8.46
N VAL A 125 -3.62 -0.87 8.69
CA VAL A 125 -2.91 -1.71 7.72
C VAL A 125 -2.97 -3.12 8.29
N ASN A 126 -3.69 -4.00 7.62
CA ASN A 126 -3.86 -5.38 8.06
C ASN A 126 -3.98 -6.28 6.82
N SER A 127 -3.26 -7.38 6.82
CA SER A 127 -3.33 -8.40 5.78
C SER A 127 -3.60 -9.74 6.43
N ARG A 128 -4.89 -9.97 6.71
CA ARG A 128 -5.45 -11.31 6.93
C ARG A 128 -5.71 -12.07 5.64
N ASN A 129 -5.49 -11.39 4.52
CA ASN A 129 -5.56 -11.93 3.18
C ASN A 129 -4.18 -12.37 2.69
N ALA A 130 -3.27 -12.82 3.56
CA ALA A 130 -1.90 -13.09 3.13
C ALA A 130 -1.87 -14.01 1.90
N PRO A 131 -1.10 -13.66 0.86
CA PRO A 131 -0.10 -12.58 0.82
C PRO A 131 -0.60 -11.27 0.17
N TYR A 132 -1.92 -11.06 0.06
CA TYR A 132 -2.50 -9.80 -0.37
C TYR A 132 -2.42 -8.77 0.75
N LEU A 133 -1.69 -7.68 0.53
CA LEU A 133 -1.65 -6.56 1.46
C LEU A 133 -2.93 -5.74 1.31
N THR A 134 -3.69 -5.58 2.39
CA THR A 134 -4.86 -4.69 2.43
C THR A 134 -4.64 -3.58 3.44
N PHE A 135 -5.16 -2.39 3.15
CA PHE A 135 -5.08 -1.26 4.06
C PHE A 135 -6.29 -0.36 3.84
N GLN A 136 -6.71 0.33 4.88
CA GLN A 136 -7.83 1.25 4.81
C GLN A 136 -7.74 2.32 5.88
N GLY A 137 -8.49 3.38 5.70
CA GLY A 137 -8.60 4.44 6.69
C GLY A 137 -9.50 5.57 6.21
N SER A 138 -9.49 6.64 6.98
CA SER A 138 -10.17 7.88 6.66
C SER A 138 -9.30 9.09 6.96
N MET A 139 -9.59 10.18 6.26
CA MET A 139 -8.99 11.50 6.43
C MET A 139 -10.05 12.54 6.10
N GLY A 140 -10.46 13.35 7.07
CA GLY A 140 -11.66 14.19 6.96
C GLY A 140 -12.87 13.39 6.42
N ASN A 141 -13.45 13.85 5.31
CA ASN A 141 -14.56 13.18 4.61
C ASN A 141 -14.11 12.13 3.57
N SER A 142 -12.80 11.93 3.39
CA SER A 142 -12.24 10.94 2.49
C SER A 142 -12.10 9.59 3.19
N LYS A 143 -12.63 8.55 2.55
CA LYS A 143 -12.44 7.15 2.91
C LYS A 143 -11.56 6.50 1.85
N PHE A 144 -10.56 5.75 2.29
CA PHE A 144 -9.69 5.04 1.38
C PHE A 144 -9.52 3.57 1.76
N LEU A 145 -9.40 2.76 0.72
CA LEU A 145 -9.12 1.32 0.79
C LEU A 145 -8.06 1.05 -0.26
N GLY A 146 -7.08 0.21 0.01
CA GLY A 146 -6.29 -0.31 -1.07
C GLY A 146 -5.81 -1.72 -0.82
N LEU A 147 -5.33 -2.30 -1.91
CA LEU A 147 -4.90 -3.67 -2.00
C LEU A 147 -3.63 -3.74 -2.85
N TYR A 148 -2.71 -4.59 -2.45
CA TYR A 148 -1.52 -4.92 -3.23
C TYR A 148 -1.41 -6.43 -3.33
N SER A 149 -1.43 -6.92 -4.56
CA SER A 149 -1.45 -8.32 -4.90
C SER A 149 -0.02 -8.84 -5.10
N PRO A 150 0.22 -10.13 -4.84
CA PRO A 150 1.56 -10.72 -4.95
C PRO A 150 2.10 -10.77 -6.40
N ASP A 151 1.22 -10.62 -7.39
CA ASP A 151 1.57 -10.50 -8.81
C ASP A 151 2.16 -9.12 -9.17
N GLY A 152 2.22 -8.19 -8.21
CA GLY A 152 2.73 -6.83 -8.38
C GLY A 152 1.64 -5.82 -8.76
N SER A 153 0.40 -6.27 -8.98
CA SER A 153 -0.76 -5.41 -9.20
C SER A 153 -1.19 -4.76 -7.89
N GLY A 154 -1.59 -3.49 -7.92
CA GLY A 154 -2.07 -2.82 -6.72
C GLY A 154 -3.05 -1.71 -7.05
N TYR A 155 -3.98 -1.46 -6.15
CA TYR A 155 -5.06 -0.51 -6.34
C TYR A 155 -5.32 0.26 -5.07
N VAL A 156 -5.68 1.53 -5.23
CA VAL A 156 -6.20 2.37 -4.15
C VAL A 156 -7.55 2.92 -4.59
N PHE A 157 -8.51 2.87 -3.69
CA PHE A 157 -9.81 3.50 -3.80
C PHE A 157 -9.81 4.69 -2.84
N VAL A 158 -10.21 5.87 -3.32
CA VAL A 158 -10.54 7.01 -2.46
C VAL A 158 -11.92 7.49 -2.87
N ASN A 159 -12.90 7.40 -1.98
CA ASN A 159 -14.31 7.74 -2.26
C ASN A 159 -14.80 7.19 -3.61
N MET A 160 -14.62 5.88 -3.83
CA MET A 160 -14.93 5.16 -5.08
C MET A 160 -14.09 5.49 -6.33
N LYS A 161 -13.20 6.49 -6.31
CA LYS A 161 -12.22 6.67 -7.38
C LYS A 161 -11.13 5.59 -7.26
N LEU A 162 -11.01 4.77 -8.30
CA LEU A 162 -9.95 3.78 -8.44
C LEU A 162 -8.65 4.41 -8.98
N PHE A 163 -7.54 4.09 -8.35
CA PHE A 163 -6.17 4.38 -8.76
C PHE A 163 -5.44 3.06 -8.99
N ASP A 164 -4.95 2.86 -10.20
CA ASP A 164 -4.15 1.71 -10.54
C ASP A 164 -2.68 2.02 -10.26
N LEU A 165 -2.09 1.33 -9.30
CA LEU A 165 -0.72 1.60 -8.84
C LEU A 165 0.34 1.24 -9.90
N ARG A 166 -0.03 0.71 -11.06
CA ARG A 166 0.88 0.58 -12.21
C ARG A 166 1.18 1.92 -12.90
N PHE A 167 0.36 2.95 -12.66
CA PHE A 167 0.51 4.30 -13.24
C PHE A 167 1.03 5.33 -12.23
N GLY A 168 1.58 4.85 -11.12
CA GLY A 168 2.17 5.66 -10.07
C GLY A 168 1.87 5.10 -8.68
N LYS A 169 2.84 5.19 -7.79
CA LYS A 169 2.83 4.59 -6.46
C LYS A 169 2.40 5.57 -5.36
N THR A 170 2.32 6.86 -5.65
CA THR A 170 1.83 7.86 -4.69
C THR A 170 0.59 8.53 -5.23
N VAL A 171 -0.50 8.41 -4.50
CA VAL A 171 -1.76 9.12 -4.76
C VAL A 171 -1.83 10.31 -3.81
N ILE A 172 -1.99 11.52 -4.36
CA ILE A 172 -2.14 12.76 -3.58
C ILE A 172 -3.55 13.29 -3.82
N ILE A 173 -4.30 13.46 -2.74
CA ILE A 173 -5.70 13.89 -2.74
C ILE A 173 -5.75 15.32 -2.21
N PHE A 174 -6.31 16.21 -3.01
CA PHE A 174 -6.60 17.59 -2.65
C PHE A 174 -8.09 17.72 -2.41
N GLN A 175 -8.50 17.39 -1.18
CA GLN A 175 -9.89 17.45 -0.79
C GLN A 175 -10.35 18.91 -0.75
N LYS A 176 -11.47 19.22 -1.40
CA LYS A 176 -12.17 20.50 -1.21
C LYS A 176 -13.44 20.27 -0.39
N GLU A 177 -14.00 21.34 0.17
CA GLU A 177 -15.29 21.27 0.86
C GLU A 177 -16.34 20.55 0.00
N ASN A 178 -17.04 19.59 0.62
CA ASN A 178 -18.19 18.81 0.15
C ASN A 178 -18.03 18.07 -1.20
N GLU A 179 -17.69 16.78 -1.07
CA GLU A 179 -17.93 15.65 -1.99
C GLU A 179 -17.01 15.46 -3.20
N TRP A 180 -16.09 16.38 -3.47
CA TRP A 180 -15.15 16.21 -4.59
C TRP A 180 -13.72 16.60 -4.22
N PHE A 181 -12.76 16.08 -4.99
CA PHE A 181 -11.34 16.32 -4.78
C PHE A 181 -10.62 16.40 -6.12
N TYR A 182 -9.54 17.17 -6.16
CA TYR A 182 -8.51 16.98 -7.19
C TYR A 182 -7.54 15.89 -6.75
N TYR A 183 -6.85 15.29 -7.70
CA TYR A 183 -5.85 14.29 -7.38
C TYR A 183 -4.65 14.38 -8.31
N LEU A 184 -3.53 13.86 -7.81
CA LEU A 184 -2.36 13.51 -8.59
C LEU A 184 -1.99 12.06 -8.30
N GLN A 185 -1.39 11.41 -9.29
CA GLN A 185 -0.76 10.12 -9.14
C GLN A 185 0.65 10.21 -9.69
N THR A 186 1.66 9.94 -8.85
CA THR A 186 3.08 10.07 -9.21
C THR A 186 3.81 8.75 -9.04
N GLU A 187 4.88 8.56 -9.81
CA GLU A 187 5.74 7.37 -9.72
C GLU A 187 6.57 7.30 -8.43
N ASP A 188 6.75 8.43 -7.75
CA ASP A 188 7.48 8.48 -6.48
C ASP A 188 6.87 7.55 -5.43
N LYS A 189 7.71 6.97 -4.58
CA LYS A 189 7.29 6.14 -3.46
C LYS A 189 8.30 6.27 -2.32
N LEU A 190 7.83 6.19 -1.07
CA LEU A 190 8.71 5.87 0.05
C LEU A 190 9.26 4.46 -0.15
N GLU A 191 10.57 4.25 -0.28
CA GLU A 191 11.12 2.90 -0.43
C GLU A 191 11.38 2.24 0.93
N SER A 192 11.95 3.00 1.87
CA SER A 192 12.28 2.54 3.22
C SER A 192 12.06 3.64 4.25
N ALA A 193 12.05 3.27 5.54
CA ALA A 193 11.85 4.24 6.63
C ALA A 193 12.91 5.37 6.62
N ASP A 194 14.18 5.04 6.34
CA ASP A 194 15.29 5.99 6.37
C ASP A 194 15.29 6.98 5.19
N GLN A 195 14.51 6.70 4.14
CA GLN A 195 14.40 7.57 2.96
C GLN A 195 13.22 8.55 3.04
N LYS A 196 12.56 8.64 4.19
CA LYS A 196 11.35 9.45 4.37
C LYS A 196 11.53 10.92 4.01
N ASP A 197 12.60 11.55 4.48
CA ASP A 197 12.85 12.97 4.22
C ASP A 197 13.14 13.22 2.74
N SER A 198 13.95 12.36 2.11
CA SER A 198 14.23 12.43 0.68
C SER A 198 12.98 12.25 -0.17
N PHE A 199 12.11 11.30 0.18
CA PHE A 199 10.81 11.13 -0.47
C PHE A 199 9.94 12.38 -0.33
N ILE A 200 9.83 12.93 0.86
CA ILE A 200 9.07 14.16 1.12
C ILE A 200 9.61 15.31 0.26
N ASP A 201 10.92 15.49 0.18
CA ASP A 201 11.51 16.58 -0.61
C ASP A 201 11.26 16.43 -2.11
N LYS A 202 11.27 15.19 -2.64
CA LYS A 202 10.84 14.93 -4.02
C LYS A 202 9.40 15.35 -4.27
N ILE A 203 8.48 15.02 -3.35
CA ILE A 203 7.06 15.42 -3.47
C ILE A 203 6.93 16.94 -3.41
N LYS A 204 7.64 17.62 -2.50
CA LYS A 204 7.64 19.09 -2.42
C LYS A 204 8.12 19.75 -3.70
N LEU A 205 9.14 19.20 -4.35
CA LEU A 205 9.70 19.77 -5.59
C LEU A 205 8.97 19.30 -6.85
N ASN A 206 7.96 18.43 -6.73
CA ASN A 206 7.22 17.93 -7.87
C ASN A 206 6.40 19.06 -8.52
N LYS A 207 6.68 19.33 -9.79
CA LYS A 207 6.05 20.41 -10.56
C LYS A 207 4.52 20.30 -10.57
N SER A 208 3.97 19.10 -10.74
CA SER A 208 2.51 18.91 -10.78
C SER A 208 1.85 19.18 -9.42
N VAL A 209 2.55 18.91 -8.32
CA VAL A 209 2.09 19.26 -6.96
C VAL A 209 2.07 20.77 -6.78
N GLN A 210 3.13 21.47 -7.21
CA GLN A 210 3.20 22.93 -7.17
C GLN A 210 2.10 23.57 -8.01
N GLU A 211 1.92 23.13 -9.26
CA GLU A 211 0.86 23.62 -10.16
C GLU A 211 -0.55 23.35 -9.58
N MET A 212 -0.74 22.25 -8.85
CA MET A 212 -2.01 21.95 -8.21
C MET A 212 -2.31 22.91 -7.06
N LEU A 213 -1.31 23.26 -6.25
CA LEU A 213 -1.44 24.27 -5.19
C LEU A 213 -1.82 25.63 -5.80
N GLU A 214 -1.11 26.09 -6.83
CA GLU A 214 -1.42 27.33 -7.53
C GLU A 214 -2.87 27.35 -8.07
N ARG A 215 -3.34 26.24 -8.66
CA ARG A 215 -4.71 26.10 -9.17
C ARG A 215 -5.77 26.14 -8.08
N LEU A 216 -5.44 25.68 -6.88
CA LEU A 216 -6.35 25.73 -5.73
C LEU A 216 -6.50 27.16 -5.19
N GLY A 217 -5.76 28.13 -5.73
CA GLY A 217 -5.79 29.53 -5.30
C GLY A 217 -5.10 29.71 -3.95
N VAL A 218 -4.12 28.85 -3.66
CA VAL A 218 -3.35 28.79 -2.43
C VAL A 218 -1.86 28.82 -2.71
#